data_AF-A0A7C2J9A0-F1
#
_entry.id   AF-A0A7C2J9A0-F1
#
_cell.length_a   1.000
_cell.length_b   1.000
_cell.length_c   1.000
_cell.angle_alpha   90.00
_cell.angle_beta   90.00
_cell.angle_gamma   90.00
#
_symmetry.space_group_name_H-M   'P 1'
#
loop_
_entity.id
_entity.type
_entity.pdbx_description
1 polymer ?
#
loop_
_entity_poly.entity_id
_entity_poly.type
_entity_poly.pdbx_seq_one_letter_code
_entity_poly.pdbx_strand_id
1 'polypeptide(L)' 'MRFNTRCNKSGLIASAHIDRQLTRNEARNYLAHIETCADCRTYLAELEQVSLILKTARRPDVSPRLRSYVMSAITDE' A
#
# COMPACT_ATOMS: atom_id res chain seq x y z
N MET A 1 14.97 -18.48 15.33
CA MET A 1 13.96 -17.40 15.40
C MET A 1 12.60 -18.01 15.64
N ARG A 2 11.90 -17.61 16.71
CA ARG A 2 10.54 -18.11 17.00
C ARG A 2 9.54 -17.22 16.26
N PHE A 3 8.99 -17.73 15.15
CA PHE A 3 7.91 -17.06 14.42
C PHE A 3 6.62 -17.20 15.22
N ASN A 4 6.16 -16.10 15.81
CA ASN A 4 4.88 -16.04 16.49
C ASN A 4 3.76 -16.09 15.43
N THR A 5 2.75 -16.95 15.61
CA THR A 5 1.64 -17.14 14.64
C THR A 5 0.87 -15.85 14.34
N ARG A 6 1.00 -14.82 15.19
CA ARG A 6 0.46 -13.45 14.96
C ARG A 6 1.19 -12.67 13.86
N CYS A 7 2.46 -12.93 13.59
CA CYS A 7 3.23 -12.26 12.53
C CYS A 7 2.96 -12.85 11.14
N ASN A 8 2.32 -14.02 11.04
CA ASN A 8 2.18 -14.76 9.77
C ASN A 8 1.19 -14.12 8.77
N LYS A 9 0.46 -13.07 9.19
CA LYS A 9 -0.45 -12.29 8.32
C LYS A 9 0.01 -10.84 8.11
N SER A 10 1.23 -10.48 8.51
CA SER A 10 1.70 -9.09 8.54
C SER A 10 1.75 -8.43 7.15
N GLY A 11 2.07 -9.19 6.10
CA GLY A 11 2.19 -8.70 4.73
C GLY A 11 0.92 -8.02 4.19
N LEU A 12 -0.19 -8.75 4.20
CA LEU A 12 -1.48 -8.26 3.70
C LEU A 12 -2.06 -7.16 4.59
N ILE A 13 -1.89 -7.29 5.92
CA ILE A 13 -2.43 -6.29 6.87
C ILE A 13 -1.67 -4.96 6.75
N ALA A 14 -0.35 -4.99 6.55
CA ALA A 14 0.44 -3.77 6.33
C ALA A 14 0.04 -3.05 5.03
N SER A 15 -0.15 -3.78 3.93
CA SER A 15 -0.63 -3.20 2.67
C SER A 15 -2.03 -2.59 2.85
N ALA A 16 -2.96 -3.35 3.42
CA ALA A 16 -4.31 -2.87 3.70
C ALA A 16 -4.32 -1.66 4.66
N HIS A 17 -3.36 -1.57 5.58
CA HIS A 17 -3.16 -0.39 6.42
C HIS A 17 -2.79 0.85 5.58
N ILE A 18 -1.78 0.73 4.71
CA ILE A 18 -1.34 1.81 3.80
C ILE A 18 -2.49 2.27 2.90
N ASP A 19 -3.26 1.34 2.37
CA ASP A 19 -4.40 1.61 1.48
C ASP A 19 -5.67 2.07 2.23
N ARG A 20 -5.62 2.15 3.56
CA ARG A 20 -6.76 2.48 4.46
C ARG A 20 -7.97 1.55 4.29
N GLN A 21 -7.70 0.27 4.00
CA GLN A 21 -8.72 -0.76 3.79
C GLN A 21 -9.02 -1.60 5.05
N LEU A 22 -8.30 -1.37 6.15
CA LEU A 22 -8.59 -2.03 7.43
C LEU A 22 -9.86 -1.47 8.07
N THR A 23 -10.67 -2.36 8.64
CA THR A 23 -11.72 -1.95 9.59
C THR A 23 -11.09 -1.32 10.83
N ARG A 24 -11.87 -0.54 11.59
CA ARG A 24 -11.40 0.07 12.85
C ARG A 24 -10.81 -0.95 13.84
N ASN A 25 -11.42 -2.13 13.94
CA ASN A 25 -10.93 -3.17 14.85
C ASN A 25 -9.60 -3.77 14.38
N GLU A 26 -9.47 -4.03 13.07
CA GLU A 26 -8.23 -4.54 12.49
C GLU A 26 -7.08 -3.53 12.61
N ALA A 27 -7.36 -2.26 12.32
CA ALA A 27 -6.37 -1.18 12.46
C ALA A 27 -5.85 -1.09 13.90
N ARG A 28 -6.75 -1.09 14.89
CA ARG A 28 -6.36 -1.06 16.32
C ARG A 28 -5.51 -2.28 16.71
N ASN A 29 -5.92 -3.48 16.31
CA ASN A 29 -5.19 -4.70 16.63
C ASN A 29 -3.81 -4.74 15.95
N TYR A 30 -3.72 -4.24 14.73
CA TYR A 30 -2.46 -4.15 13.98
C TYR A 30 -1.51 -3.12 14.61
N LEU A 31 -2.01 -1.94 14.99
CA LEU A 31 -1.22 -0.92 15.68
C LEU A 31 -0.66 -1.44 17.01
N ALA A 32 -1.48 -2.08 17.83
CA ALA A 32 -1.03 -2.70 19.08
C ALA A 32 0.02 -3.81 18.85
N HIS A 33 -0.03 -4.50 17.72
CA HIS A 33 0.98 -5.50 17.36
C HIS A 33 2.32 -4.88 17.00
N ILE A 34 2.36 -3.86 16.14
CA ILE A 34 3.62 -3.24 15.70
C ILE A 34 4.33 -2.46 16.82
N GLU A 35 3.60 -2.01 17.84
CA GLU A 35 4.17 -1.44 19.08
C GLU A 35 5.08 -2.43 19.82
N THR A 36 4.80 -3.73 19.70
CA THR A 36 5.55 -4.79 20.42
C THR A 36 6.37 -5.70 19.51
N CYS A 37 6.17 -5.62 18.18
CA CYS A 37 6.88 -6.45 17.20
C CYS A 37 7.82 -5.60 16.34
N ALA A 38 9.12 -5.72 16.57
CA ALA A 38 10.14 -5.02 15.80
C ALA A 38 10.12 -5.41 14.31
N ASP A 39 9.98 -6.70 14.00
CA ASP A 39 9.99 -7.19 12.60
C ASP A 39 8.83 -6.57 11.78
N CYS A 40 7.61 -6.58 12.33
CA CYS A 40 6.46 -6.01 11.64
C CYS A 40 6.50 -4.48 11.54
N ARG A 41 7.19 -3.82 12.48
CA ARG A 41 7.43 -2.37 12.43
C ARG A 41 8.42 -2.03 11.31
N THR A 42 9.52 -2.77 11.22
CA THR A 42 10.49 -2.62 10.13
C THR A 42 9.84 -2.87 8.77
N TYR A 43 9.06 -3.94 8.66
CA TYR A 43 8.34 -4.27 7.42
C TYR A 43 7.35 -3.17 7.00
N LEU A 44 6.59 -2.60 7.95
CA LEU A 44 5.71 -1.47 7.66
C LEU A 44 6.50 -0.26 7.16
N ALA A 45 7.61 0.09 7.83
CA ALA A 45 8.45 1.22 7.44
C ALA A 45 9.03 1.05 6.03
N GLU A 46 9.47 -0.16 5.67
CA GLU A 46 9.94 -0.48 4.31
C GLU A 46 8.84 -0.26 3.26
N LEU A 47 7.62 -0.73 3.53
CA LEU A 47 6.48 -0.52 2.64
C LEU A 47 6.07 0.96 2.51
N GLU A 48 6.09 1.71 3.61
CA GLU A 48 5.82 3.14 3.61
C GLU A 48 6.86 3.90 2.77
N GLN A 49 8.13 3.52 2.87
CA GLN A 49 9.20 4.09 2.06
C GLN A 49 8.98 3.83 0.57
N VAL A 50 8.64 2.59 0.19
CA VAL A 50 8.32 2.24 -1.21
C VAL A 50 7.11 3.03 -1.70
N SER A 51 6.04 3.12 -0.90
CA SER A 51 4.84 3.91 -1.23
C SER A 51 5.18 5.38 -1.48
N LEU A 52 6.05 5.97 -0.66
CA LEU A 52 6.49 7.35 -0.82
C LEU A 52 7.31 7.56 -2.11
N ILE A 53 8.20 6.63 -2.44
CA ILE A 53 8.98 6.67 -3.69
C ILE A 53 8.02 6.63 -4.88
N LEU A 54 7.04 5.74 -4.88
CA LEU A 54 6.06 5.64 -5.97
C LEU A 54 5.18 6.89 -6.10
N LYS A 55 4.83 7.53 -4.98
CA LYS A 55 4.06 8.79 -4.97
C LYS A 55 4.86 9.98 -5.54
N THR A 56 6.17 9.97 -5.36
CA THR A 56 7.07 11.04 -5.82
C THR A 56 7.73 10.73 -7.17
N ALA A 57 7.57 9.50 -7.68
CA ALA A 57 8.07 9.09 -8.97
C ALA A 57 7.53 10.00 -10.08
N ARG A 58 8.41 10.38 -11.00
CA ARG A 58 8.04 11.19 -12.16
C ARG A 58 6.98 10.45 -12.96
N ARG A 59 5.81 11.06 -13.11
CA ARG A 59 4.77 10.53 -13.98
C ARG A 59 5.30 10.49 -15.42
N PRO A 60 5.10 9.39 -16.15
CA PRO A 60 5.50 9.32 -17.55
C PRO A 60 4.78 10.42 -18.32
N ASP A 61 5.52 11.06 -19.24
CA ASP A 61 4.92 12.01 -20.16
C ASP A 61 4.02 11.25 -21.14
N VAL A 62 2.75 11.63 -21.20
CA VAL A 62 1.77 10.97 -22.05
C VAL A 62 1.64 11.78 -23.33
N SER A 63 2.01 11.17 -24.46
CA SER A 63 1.84 11.78 -25.78
C SER A 63 0.41 12.30 -25.97
N PRO A 64 0.21 13.55 -26.42
CA PRO A 64 -1.12 14.11 -26.68
C PRO A 64 -1.99 13.24 -27.61
N ARG A 65 -1.36 12.51 -28.54
CA ARG A 65 -2.07 11.58 -29.45
C ARG A 65 -2.73 10.43 -28.71
N LEU A 66 -2.05 9.85 -27.71
CA LEU A 66 -2.60 8.75 -26.90
C LEU A 66 -3.76 9.25 -26.03
N ARG A 67 -3.67 10.47 -25.50
CA ARG A 67 -4.77 11.09 -24.75
C ARG A 67 -6.01 11.29 -25.63
N SER A 68 -5.84 11.79 -26.86
CA SER A 68 -6.95 11.98 -27.79
C SER A 68 -7.64 10.67 -28.16
N TYR A 69 -6.85 9.62 -28.43
CA TYR A 69 -7.37 8.29 -28.78
C TYR A 69 -8.23 7.68 -27.66
N VAL A 70 -7.75 7.75 -26.40
CA VAL A 70 -8.51 7.21 -25.26
C VAL A 70 -9.81 7.99 -25.06
N MET A 71 -9.78 9.32 -25.19
CA MET A 71 -10.97 10.15 -24.98
C MET A 71 -12.04 9.91 -26.04
N SER A 72 -11.67 9.70 -27.30
CA SER A 72 -12.66 9.35 -28.34
C SER A 72 -13.27 7.97 -28.13
N ALA A 73 -12.50 7.00 -27.61
CA ALA A 73 -12.99 5.65 -27.37
C ALA A 73 -13.98 5.54 -26.19
N ILE A 74 -14.02 6.53 -25.28
CA ILE A 74 -14.92 6.55 -24.12
C ILE A 74 -16.25 7.27 -24.44
N THR A 75 -16.28 8.13 -25.46
CA THR A 75 -17.45 8.92 -25.85
C THR A 75 -18.37 8.25 -26.86
N ASP A 76 -18.01 7.07 -27.37
CA ASP A 76 -18.77 6.33 -28.39
C ASP A 76 -19.76 5.28 -27.81
N GLU A 77 -20.09 5.37 -26.50
CA GLU A 77 -21.22 4.68 -25.84
C GLU A 77 -22.35 5.67 -25.47
#